data_AF-A0A0R3RNJ8-F1
#
_entry.id   AF-A0A0R3RNJ8-F1
#
_cell.length_a   1.000
_cell.length_b   1.000
_cell.length_c   1.000
_cell.angle_alpha   90.00
_cell.angle_beta   90.00
_cell.angle_gamma   90.00
#
_symmetry.space_group_name_H-M   'P 1'
#
loop_
_entity.id
_entity.type
_entity.pdbx_description
1 polymer ?
#
loop_
_entity_poly.entity_id
_entity_poly.type
_entity_poly.pdbx_seq_one_letter_code
_entity_poly.pdbx_strand_id
1 'polypeptide(L)'
;MKPVRYRSMRKTCYVITMTLPAVFYAVAVLILVFIYNGNDNAEVICVLVAVYRDQFDSIWGISSTLINFATICLYLILDRTVVKGRTTIKNLELLQTLRIIMLFLGMGHFASLGVFAVTKFLNISEMAMFYMRCYGGILINISVACNWLFYYWRSTEYRNEFKRQLRKFTCLKNSVTFSLSDGAHTTIHQQSFMEAVPRILRI
;
A
#
# COMPACT_ATOMS: atom_id res chain seq x y z
N MET A 1 -9.82 10.97 -20.82
CA MET A 1 -10.45 9.64 -21.00
C MET A 1 -11.93 9.84 -21.37
N LYS A 2 -12.42 9.25 -22.47
CA LYS A 2 -13.84 9.37 -22.84
C LYS A 2 -14.70 8.53 -21.87
N PRO A 3 -15.66 9.11 -21.12
CA PRO A 3 -16.43 8.41 -20.09
C PRO A 3 -17.33 7.28 -20.63
N VAL A 4 -17.64 7.30 -21.93
CA VAL A 4 -18.48 6.30 -22.60
C VAL A 4 -17.81 4.91 -22.64
N ARG A 5 -16.48 4.85 -22.76
CA ARG A 5 -15.74 3.58 -22.89
C ARG A 5 -15.59 2.84 -21.55
N TYR A 6 -15.52 3.58 -20.45
CA TYR A 6 -15.46 3.02 -19.09
C TYR A 6 -16.74 2.24 -18.73
N ARG A 7 -17.90 2.72 -19.20
CA ARG A 7 -19.20 2.05 -18.96
C ARG A 7 -19.37 0.76 -19.77
N SER A 8 -18.65 0.63 -20.89
CA SER A 8 -18.73 -0.52 -21.81
C SER A 8 -17.76 -1.66 -21.47
N MET A 9 -16.69 -1.41 -20.69
CA MET A 9 -15.77 -2.46 -20.28
C MET A 9 -16.39 -3.33 -19.18
N ARG A 10 -16.35 -4.65 -19.38
CA ARG A 10 -16.66 -5.61 -18.29
C ARG A 10 -15.68 -5.37 -17.14
N LYS A 11 -16.21 -5.17 -15.92
CA LYS A 11 -15.44 -4.86 -14.70
C LYS A 11 -14.25 -5.80 -14.49
N THR A 12 -14.43 -7.09 -14.75
CA THR A 12 -13.39 -8.12 -14.63
C THR A 12 -12.22 -7.89 -15.59
N CYS A 13 -12.50 -7.58 -16.86
CA CYS A 13 -11.46 -7.31 -17.85
C CYS A 13 -10.64 -6.07 -17.49
N TYR A 14 -11.29 -5.04 -16.94
CA TYR A 14 -10.61 -3.85 -16.46
C TYR A 14 -9.64 -4.15 -15.32
N VAL A 15 -10.09 -4.90 -14.31
CA VAL A 15 -9.24 -5.28 -13.16
C VAL A 15 -8.04 -6.10 -13.63
N ILE A 16 -8.26 -7.14 -14.45
CA ILE A 16 -7.18 -7.97 -14.99
C ILE A 16 -6.18 -7.12 -15.79
N THR A 17 -6.65 -6.24 -16.67
CA THR A 17 -5.77 -5.42 -17.50
C THR A 17 -4.92 -4.46 -16.66
N MET A 18 -5.46 -3.95 -15.55
CA MET A 18 -4.73 -3.06 -14.65
C MET A 18 -3.76 -3.80 -13.73
N THR A 19 -4.05 -5.06 -13.35
CA THR A 19 -3.19 -5.85 -12.45
C THR A 19 -2.10 -6.63 -13.20
N LEU A 20 -2.35 -7.04 -14.44
CA LEU A 20 -1.43 -7.84 -15.25
C LEU A 20 -0.01 -7.26 -15.33
N PRO A 21 0.19 -5.94 -15.59
CA PRO A 21 1.54 -5.37 -15.67
C PRO A 21 2.28 -5.43 -14.35
N ALA A 22 1.58 -5.21 -13.22
CA ALA A 22 2.17 -5.27 -11.89
C ALA A 22 2.58 -6.69 -11.52
N VAL A 23 1.74 -7.68 -11.84
CA VAL A 23 2.04 -9.10 -11.62
C VAL A 23 3.22 -9.53 -12.49
N PHE A 24 3.21 -9.15 -13.77
CA PHE A 24 4.30 -9.47 -14.70
C PHE A 24 5.63 -8.88 -14.22
N TYR A 25 5.65 -7.61 -13.80
CA TYR A 25 6.83 -6.97 -13.24
C TYR A 25 7.34 -7.69 -11.98
N ALA A 26 6.44 -8.02 -11.05
CA ALA A 26 6.81 -8.73 -9.81
C ALA A 26 7.39 -10.13 -10.09
N VAL A 27 6.79 -10.88 -11.01
CA VAL A 27 7.27 -12.22 -11.40
C VAL A 27 8.61 -12.14 -12.13
N ALA A 28 8.78 -11.19 -13.05
CA ALA A 28 10.04 -11.01 -13.77
C ALA A 28 11.20 -10.69 -12.81
N VAL A 29 10.95 -9.79 -11.85
CA VAL A 29 11.90 -9.49 -10.78
C VAL A 29 12.23 -10.74 -9.96
N LEU A 30 11.23 -11.51 -9.55
CA LEU A 30 11.42 -12.70 -8.72
C LEU A 30 12.22 -13.79 -9.45
N ILE A 31 11.99 -13.97 -10.75
CA ILE A 31 12.76 -14.91 -11.59
C ILE A 31 14.22 -14.45 -11.71
N LEU A 32 14.46 -13.16 -11.96
CA LEU A 32 15.82 -12.62 -12.03
C LEU A 32 16.58 -12.91 -10.73
N VAL A 33 15.96 -12.61 -9.60
CA VAL A 33 16.54 -12.91 -8.27
C VAL A 33 16.92 -14.38 -8.13
N PHE A 34 16.02 -15.29 -8.52
CA PHE A 34 16.23 -16.72 -8.37
C PHE A 34 17.39 -17.24 -9.22
N ILE A 35 17.50 -16.76 -10.47
CA ILE A 35 18.58 -17.16 -11.38
C ILE A 35 19.95 -16.69 -10.86
N TYR A 36 20.03 -15.46 -10.34
CA TYR A 36 21.31 -14.87 -9.93
C TYR A 36 21.79 -15.31 -8.54
N ASN A 37 20.87 -15.59 -7.60
CA ASN A 37 21.23 -16.05 -6.25
C ASN A 37 21.21 -17.58 -6.09
N GLY A 38 20.74 -18.34 -7.07
CA GLY A 38 20.52 -19.78 -6.95
C GLY A 38 21.80 -20.63 -6.84
N ASN A 39 22.98 -20.05 -7.04
CA ASN A 39 24.25 -20.79 -7.07
C ASN A 39 25.20 -20.49 -5.90
N ASP A 40 24.88 -19.48 -5.07
CA ASP A 40 25.69 -19.10 -3.92
C ASP A 40 24.97 -19.52 -2.62
N ASN A 41 25.57 -20.45 -1.87
CA ASN A 41 25.12 -20.85 -0.52
C ASN A 41 25.35 -19.74 0.54
N ALA A 42 25.46 -18.48 0.13
CA ALA A 42 25.63 -17.35 1.01
C ALA A 42 24.32 -17.09 1.76
N GLU A 43 24.40 -16.86 3.07
CA GLU A 43 23.24 -16.44 3.87
C GLU A 43 22.60 -15.20 3.24
N VAL A 44 21.40 -15.36 2.71
CA VAL A 44 20.62 -14.26 2.14
C VAL A 44 19.75 -13.65 3.23
N ILE A 45 19.91 -12.35 3.45
CA ILE A 45 19.01 -11.60 4.32
C ILE A 45 17.66 -11.49 3.59
N CYS A 46 16.58 -11.98 4.21
CA CYS A 46 15.21 -11.94 3.69
C CYS A 46 14.63 -10.50 3.68
N VAL A 47 15.23 -9.60 2.90
CA VAL A 47 14.78 -8.22 2.71
C VAL A 47 14.81 -7.91 1.21
N LEU A 48 13.69 -7.41 0.67
CA LEU A 48 13.51 -7.13 -0.76
C LEU A 48 14.65 -6.28 -1.38
N VAL A 49 15.26 -5.41 -0.58
CA VAL A 49 16.36 -4.53 -1.01
C VAL A 49 17.73 -5.22 -0.95
N ALA A 50 17.92 -6.22 -0.08
CA ALA A 50 19.18 -6.95 0.07
C ALA A 50 19.49 -7.89 -1.10
N VAL A 51 18.45 -8.22 -1.86
CA VAL A 51 18.50 -9.19 -2.94
C VAL A 51 19.17 -8.63 -4.19
N TYR A 52 19.12 -7.31 -4.40
CA TYR A 52 19.75 -6.66 -5.54
C TYR A 52 21.20 -6.27 -5.20
N ARG A 53 22.16 -7.08 -5.64
CA ARG A 53 23.59 -6.74 -5.55
C ARG A 53 24.05 -5.89 -6.75
N ASP A 54 25.01 -5.00 -6.49
CA ASP A 54 25.75 -4.19 -7.48
C ASP A 54 24.87 -3.43 -8.50
N GLN A 55 24.89 -3.84 -9.78
CA GLN A 55 24.23 -3.12 -10.86
C GLN A 55 22.69 -3.14 -10.75
N PHE A 56 22.13 -4.16 -10.11
CA PHE A 56 20.68 -4.28 -9.97
C PHE A 56 20.09 -3.32 -8.94
N ASP A 57 20.88 -2.88 -7.95
CA ASP A 57 20.47 -1.83 -7.01
C ASP A 57 20.22 -0.50 -7.73
N SER A 58 21.08 -0.15 -8.70
CA SER A 58 20.91 1.04 -9.52
C SER A 58 19.70 0.92 -10.47
N ILE A 59 19.55 -0.23 -11.12
CA ILE A 59 18.41 -0.49 -12.03
C ILE A 59 17.08 -0.42 -11.27
N TRP A 60 16.99 -1.05 -10.09
CA TRP A 60 15.80 -1.02 -9.24
C TRP A 60 15.52 0.39 -8.72
N GLY A 61 16.55 1.14 -8.29
CA GLY A 61 16.39 2.52 -7.84
C GLY A 61 15.89 3.46 -8.93
N ILE A 62 16.45 3.35 -10.14
CA ILE A 62 16.03 4.17 -11.30
C ILE A 62 14.60 3.80 -11.73
N SER A 63 14.30 2.50 -11.87
CA SER A 63 12.96 2.06 -12.28
C SER A 63 11.88 2.46 -11.27
N SER A 64 12.17 2.32 -9.97
CA SER A 64 11.29 2.76 -8.89
C SER A 64 11.04 4.27 -8.93
N THR A 65 12.08 5.07 -9.16
CA THR A 65 11.96 6.53 -9.29
C THR A 65 11.10 6.92 -10.50
N LEU A 66 11.32 6.28 -11.65
CA LEU A 66 10.55 6.52 -12.87
C LEU A 66 9.07 6.15 -12.70
N ILE A 67 8.76 5.00 -12.09
CA ILE A 67 7.38 4.58 -11.80
C ILE A 67 6.68 5.58 -10.89
N ASN A 68 7.36 6.03 -9.84
CA ASN A 68 6.81 7.02 -8.92
C ASN A 68 6.57 8.37 -9.60
N PHE A 69 7.52 8.84 -10.41
CA PHE A 69 7.38 10.08 -11.16
C PHE A 69 6.23 10.01 -12.19
N ALA A 70 6.14 8.90 -12.93
CA ALA A 70 5.06 8.66 -13.88
C ALA A 70 3.69 8.64 -13.18
N THR A 71 3.61 8.03 -11.99
CA THR A 71 2.41 8.03 -11.16
C THR A 71 1.99 9.45 -10.80
N ILE A 72 2.92 10.26 -10.26
CA ILE A 72 2.63 11.67 -9.93
C ILE A 72 2.13 12.44 -11.16
N CYS A 73 2.79 12.29 -12.31
CA CYS A 73 2.38 12.95 -13.56
C CYS A 73 0.97 12.55 -14.00
N LEU A 74 0.66 11.25 -13.98
CA LEU A 74 -0.65 10.72 -14.36
C LEU A 74 -1.76 11.28 -13.46
N TYR A 75 -1.50 11.37 -12.15
CA TYR A 75 -2.46 11.94 -11.20
C TYR A 75 -2.63 13.46 -11.36
N LEU A 76 -1.57 14.21 -11.68
CA LEU A 76 -1.68 15.64 -12.00
C LEU A 76 -2.52 15.87 -13.27
N ILE A 77 -2.34 15.03 -14.30
CA ILE A 77 -3.15 15.08 -15.52
C ILE A 77 -4.61 14.75 -15.19
N LEU A 78 -4.85 13.74 -14.36
CA LEU A 78 -6.20 13.35 -13.94
C LEU A 78 -6.89 14.47 -13.14
N ASP A 79 -6.18 15.09 -12.18
CA ASP A 79 -6.68 16.23 -11.41
C ASP A 79 -7.07 17.40 -12.33
N ARG A 80 -6.18 17.80 -13.24
CA ARG A 80 -6.46 18.84 -14.24
C ARG A 80 -7.64 18.49 -15.15
N THR A 81 -7.73 17.24 -15.59
CA THR A 81 -8.79 16.78 -16.49
C THR A 81 -10.14 16.78 -15.78
N VAL A 82 -10.19 16.43 -14.49
CA VAL A 82 -11.42 16.41 -13.71
C VAL A 82 -11.85 17.82 -13.31
N VAL A 83 -10.94 18.68 -12.85
CA VAL A 83 -11.28 20.09 -12.55
C VAL A 83 -11.88 20.80 -13.77
N LYS A 84 -11.39 20.47 -14.97
CA LYS A 84 -11.91 21.01 -16.23
C LYS A 84 -13.25 20.40 -16.67
N GLY A 85 -13.60 19.21 -16.17
CA GLY A 85 -14.90 18.59 -16.42
C GLY A 85 -15.91 18.98 -15.34
N ARG A 86 -17.16 19.30 -15.71
CA ARG A 86 -18.24 19.47 -14.72
C ARG A 86 -18.51 18.14 -14.01
N THR A 87 -17.78 17.88 -12.94
CA THR A 87 -17.93 16.67 -12.11
C THR A 87 -18.83 16.95 -10.91
N THR A 88 -19.53 15.92 -10.43
CA THR A 88 -20.40 16.01 -9.26
C THR A 88 -19.56 16.21 -7.99
N ILE A 89 -20.14 16.84 -6.97
CA ILE A 89 -19.48 17.11 -5.68
C ILE A 89 -18.88 15.83 -5.07
N LYS A 90 -19.59 14.70 -5.15
CA LYS A 90 -19.11 13.38 -4.68
C LYS A 90 -17.86 12.89 -5.41
N ASN A 91 -17.80 13.07 -6.73
CA ASN A 91 -16.62 12.69 -7.52
C ASN A 91 -15.42 13.56 -7.12
N LEU A 92 -15.66 14.83 -6.79
CA LEU A 92 -14.63 15.77 -6.36
C LEU A 92 -14.06 15.41 -4.98
N GLU A 93 -14.89 15.00 -4.01
CA GLU A 93 -14.45 14.51 -2.69
C GLU A 93 -13.59 13.24 -2.80
N LEU A 94 -14.00 12.29 -3.65
CA LEU A 94 -13.25 11.06 -3.90
C LEU A 94 -11.89 11.36 -4.54
N LEU A 95 -11.85 12.30 -5.49
CA LEU A 95 -10.60 12.74 -6.12
C LEU A 95 -9.68 13.50 -5.19
N GLN A 96 -10.23 14.32 -4.29
CA GLN A 96 -9.43 14.96 -3.23
C GLN A 96 -8.81 13.91 -2.30
N THR A 97 -9.56 12.86 -1.95
CA THR A 97 -9.04 11.73 -1.15
C THR A 97 -7.89 11.04 -1.88
N LEU A 98 -8.08 10.76 -3.16
CA LEU A 98 -7.09 10.14 -4.03
C LEU A 98 -5.83 11.00 -4.17
N ARG A 99 -5.98 12.33 -4.25
CA ARG A 99 -4.87 13.29 -4.27
C ARG A 99 -4.06 13.26 -2.98
N ILE A 100 -4.72 13.22 -1.82
CA ILE A 100 -4.04 13.14 -0.51
C ILE A 100 -3.24 11.84 -0.40
N ILE A 101 -3.85 10.72 -0.78
CA ILE A 101 -3.20 9.41 -0.82
C ILE A 101 -1.94 9.44 -1.68
N MET A 102 -2.03 10.03 -2.88
CA MET A 102 -0.89 10.10 -3.80
C MET A 102 0.22 11.03 -3.30
N LEU A 103 -0.13 12.15 -2.66
CA LEU A 103 0.86 13.01 -2.02
C LEU A 103 1.58 12.26 -0.90
N PHE A 104 0.86 11.51 -0.07
CA PHE A 104 1.45 10.76 1.03
C PHE A 104 2.31 9.58 0.56
N LEU A 105 1.88 8.89 -0.50
CA LEU A 105 2.66 7.84 -1.15
C LEU A 105 3.93 8.39 -1.79
N GLY A 106 3.80 9.49 -2.56
CA GLY A 106 4.93 10.18 -3.16
C GLY A 106 5.93 10.67 -2.12
N MET A 107 5.46 11.31 -1.04
CA MET A 107 6.32 11.74 0.07
C MET A 107 7.06 10.57 0.72
N GLY A 108 6.41 9.42 0.92
CA GLY A 108 7.07 8.22 1.44
C GLY A 108 8.21 7.72 0.55
N HIS A 109 7.97 7.69 -0.77
CA HIS A 109 9.00 7.31 -1.74
C HIS A 109 10.13 8.32 -1.83
N PHE A 110 9.83 9.62 -1.85
CA PHE A 110 10.86 10.67 -1.86
C PHE A 110 11.69 10.68 -0.58
N ALA A 111 11.06 10.48 0.58
CA ALA A 111 11.77 10.38 1.86
C ALA A 111 12.71 9.16 1.88
N SER A 112 12.24 8.01 1.38
CA SER A 112 13.04 6.80 1.25
C SER A 112 14.24 6.97 0.29
N LEU A 113 14.02 7.59 -0.87
CA LEU A 113 15.07 7.94 -1.82
C LEU A 113 16.04 8.98 -1.25
N GLY A 114 15.55 9.96 -0.49
CA GLY A 114 16.37 10.96 0.19
C GLY A 114 17.31 10.33 1.21
N VAL A 115 16.78 9.42 2.05
CA VAL A 115 17.57 8.60 2.98
C VAL A 115 18.67 7.85 2.23
N PHE A 116 18.32 7.19 1.12
CA PHE A 116 19.29 6.45 0.31
C PHE A 116 20.37 7.36 -0.31
N ALA A 117 19.97 8.47 -0.90
CA ALA A 117 20.87 9.43 -1.52
C ALA A 117 21.86 10.00 -0.50
N VAL A 118 21.38 10.48 0.65
CA VAL A 118 22.22 11.01 1.73
C VAL A 118 23.23 9.97 2.21
N THR A 119 22.80 8.71 2.34
CA THR A 119 23.69 7.62 2.79
C THR A 119 24.82 7.36 1.78
N LYS A 120 24.54 7.43 0.46
CA LYS A 120 25.58 7.34 -0.57
C LYS A 120 26.48 8.58 -0.61
N PHE A 121 25.91 9.78 -0.49
CA PHE A 121 26.70 11.03 -0.49
C PHE A 121 27.68 11.11 0.69
N LEU A 122 27.29 10.60 1.86
CA LEU A 122 28.13 10.56 3.06
C LEU A 122 29.12 9.38 3.08
N ASN A 123 29.14 8.55 2.02
CA ASN A 123 30.06 7.41 1.86
C ASN A 123 30.10 6.48 3.10
N ILE A 124 28.91 6.24 3.67
CA ILE A 124 28.73 5.45 4.89
C ILE A 124 28.98 3.97 4.61
N SER A 125 29.45 3.22 5.62
CA SER A 125 29.74 1.78 5.50
C SER A 125 28.56 0.96 4.93
N GLU A 126 28.88 -0.11 4.21
CA GLU A 126 27.91 -1.03 3.57
C GLU A 126 26.84 -1.53 4.54
N MET A 127 27.24 -1.89 5.77
CA MET A 127 26.31 -2.32 6.83
C MET A 127 25.31 -1.22 7.22
N ALA A 128 25.77 0.01 7.37
CA ALA A 128 24.87 1.11 7.69
C ALA A 128 23.99 1.49 6.49
N MET A 129 24.47 1.35 5.24
CA MET A 129 23.63 1.49 4.04
C MET A 129 22.49 0.47 4.02
N PHE A 130 22.75 -0.77 4.44
CA PHE A 130 21.73 -1.80 4.59
C PHE A 130 20.66 -1.41 5.64
N TYR A 131 21.06 -0.97 6.84
CA TYR A 131 20.10 -0.52 7.85
C TYR A 131 19.25 0.67 7.39
N MET A 132 19.87 1.67 6.75
CA MET A 132 19.16 2.84 6.23
C MET A 132 18.15 2.47 5.14
N ARG A 133 18.46 1.48 4.28
CA ARG A 133 17.50 0.93 3.31
C ARG A 133 16.29 0.27 3.98
N CYS A 134 16.51 -0.48 5.06
CA CYS A 134 15.41 -1.06 5.84
C CYS A 134 14.51 0.04 6.44
N TYR A 135 15.11 1.10 7.02
CA TYR A 135 14.35 2.25 7.53
C TYR A 135 13.59 3.00 6.43
N GLY A 136 14.21 3.19 5.26
CA GLY A 136 13.55 3.75 4.09
C GLY A 136 12.36 2.91 3.62
N GLY A 137 12.44 1.58 3.74
CA GLY A 137 11.35 0.67 3.45
C GLY A 137 10.17 0.82 4.42
N ILE A 138 10.43 1.08 5.70
CA ILE A 138 9.38 1.32 6.70
C ILE A 138 8.55 2.56 6.33
N LEU A 139 9.18 3.64 5.87
CA LEU A 139 8.47 4.86 5.45
C LEU A 139 7.46 4.59 4.33
N ILE A 140 7.84 3.81 3.33
CA ILE A 140 6.95 3.42 2.23
C ILE A 140 5.78 2.59 2.76
N ASN A 141 6.04 1.63 3.64
CA ASN A 141 5.00 0.79 4.23
C ASN A 141 4.00 1.60 5.07
N ILE A 142 4.48 2.57 5.86
CA ILE A 142 3.63 3.51 6.58
C ILE A 142 2.78 4.32 5.59
N SER A 143 3.38 4.82 4.51
CA SER A 143 2.65 5.55 3.46
C SER A 143 1.52 4.73 2.86
N VAL A 144 1.76 3.45 2.56
CA VAL A 144 0.73 2.55 2.04
C VAL A 144 -0.35 2.26 3.09
N ALA A 145 0.02 2.04 4.35
CA ALA A 145 -0.93 1.77 5.43
C ALA A 145 -1.89 2.95 5.69
N CYS A 146 -1.39 4.19 5.59
CA CYS A 146 -2.20 5.40 5.75
C CYS A 146 -3.30 5.54 4.70
N ASN A 147 -3.22 4.86 3.55
CA ASN A 147 -4.28 4.88 2.55
C ASN A 147 -5.62 4.40 3.12
N TRP A 148 -5.59 3.34 3.93
CA TRP A 148 -6.78 2.85 4.61
C TRP A 148 -7.39 3.92 5.53
N LEU A 149 -6.55 4.64 6.28
CA LEU A 149 -6.97 5.70 7.19
C LEU A 149 -7.63 6.86 6.41
N PHE A 150 -7.04 7.30 5.30
CA PHE A 150 -7.61 8.38 4.48
C PHE A 150 -8.93 7.99 3.84
N TYR A 151 -9.05 6.76 3.33
CA TYR A 151 -10.33 6.26 2.81
C TYR A 151 -11.38 6.18 3.91
N TYR A 152 -11.02 5.68 5.10
CA TYR A 152 -11.92 5.60 6.23
C TYR A 152 -12.34 6.99 6.73
N TRP A 153 -11.43 7.96 6.82
CA TRP A 153 -11.75 9.32 7.27
C TRP A 153 -12.63 10.07 6.27
N ARG A 154 -12.35 9.98 4.98
CA ARG A 154 -12.93 10.90 3.98
C ARG A 154 -14.11 10.31 3.21
N SER A 155 -14.15 9.00 2.98
CA SER A 155 -15.23 8.37 2.20
C SER A 155 -16.32 7.78 3.12
N THR A 156 -17.49 8.40 3.09
CA THR A 156 -18.71 7.88 3.75
C THR A 156 -19.12 6.52 3.19
N GLU A 157 -19.01 6.33 1.87
CA GLU A 157 -19.31 5.06 1.20
C GLU A 157 -18.38 3.94 1.68
N TYR A 158 -17.07 4.22 1.77
CA TYR A 158 -16.08 3.27 2.27
C TYR A 158 -16.35 2.90 3.73
N ARG A 159 -16.62 3.88 4.60
CA ARG A 159 -16.98 3.63 6.00
C ARG A 159 -18.21 2.74 6.14
N ASN A 160 -19.25 3.02 5.35
CA ASN A 160 -20.51 2.29 5.41
C ASN A 160 -20.31 0.83 4.98
N GLU A 161 -19.51 0.61 3.93
CA GLU A 161 -19.17 -0.74 3.47
C GLU A 161 -18.31 -1.49 4.49
N PHE A 162 -17.30 -0.83 5.07
CA PHE A 162 -16.46 -1.41 6.12
C PHE A 162 -17.28 -1.82 7.35
N LYS A 163 -18.19 -0.95 7.81
CA LYS A 163 -19.14 -1.28 8.88
C LYS A 163 -20.05 -2.44 8.51
N ARG A 164 -20.52 -2.51 7.26
CA ARG A 164 -21.35 -3.61 6.75
C ARG A 164 -20.60 -4.95 6.79
N GLN A 165 -19.33 -4.96 6.36
CA GLN A 165 -18.50 -6.17 6.41
C GLN A 165 -18.18 -6.59 7.85
N LEU A 166 -17.82 -5.63 8.72
CA LEU A 166 -17.60 -5.91 10.15
C LEU A 166 -18.82 -6.52 10.84
N ARG A 167 -20.03 -6.05 10.51
CA ARG A 167 -21.27 -6.65 11.03
C ARG A 167 -21.45 -8.11 10.59
N LYS A 168 -21.02 -8.49 9.40
CA LYS A 168 -21.06 -9.89 8.93
C LYS A 168 -20.14 -10.79 9.76
N PHE A 169 -18.97 -10.29 10.16
CA PHE A 169 -18.10 -11.01 11.11
C PHE A 169 -18.73 -11.12 12.51
N THR A 170 -19.59 -10.17 12.89
CA THR A 170 -20.31 -10.25 14.18
C THR A 170 -21.43 -11.30 14.16
N CYS A 171 -21.96 -11.65 12.98
CA CYS A 171 -22.91 -12.76 12.82
C CYS A 171 -22.27 -14.15 13.01
N LEU A 172 -20.94 -14.26 13.06
CA LEU A 172 -20.21 -15.49 13.41
C LEU A 172 -20.03 -15.68 14.93
N LYS A 173 -20.51 -14.73 15.77
CA LYS A 173 -20.33 -14.77 17.23
C LYS A 173 -21.27 -15.76 17.96
N ASN A 174 -22.23 -16.37 17.28
CA ASN A 174 -23.26 -17.19 17.93
C ASN A 174 -23.17 -18.72 17.67
N SER A 175 -22.04 -19.26 17.22
CA SER A 175 -21.96 -20.71 16.92
C SER A 175 -20.70 -21.43 17.37
N VAL A 176 -20.02 -20.95 18.41
CA VAL A 176 -18.99 -21.76 19.08
C VAL A 176 -19.26 -21.81 20.58
N THR A 177 -20.19 -22.68 20.97
CA THR A 177 -20.30 -23.17 22.34
C THR A 177 -19.19 -24.20 22.54
N PHE A 178 -18.03 -23.78 23.03
CA PHE A 178 -17.07 -24.73 23.60
C PHE A 178 -17.61 -25.17 24.96
N SER A 179 -18.20 -26.36 25.02
CA SER A 179 -18.40 -27.09 26.27
C SER A 179 -17.04 -27.62 26.73
N LEU A 180 -16.34 -26.81 27.53
CA LEU A 180 -15.22 -27.28 28.35
C LEU A 180 -15.80 -27.71 29.69
N SER A 181 -15.70 -29.01 29.98
CA SER A 181 -15.95 -29.56 31.32
C SER A 181 -15.00 -28.90 32.31
N ASP A 182 -15.56 -28.49 33.43
CA ASP A 182 -14.90 -28.12 34.68
C ASP A 182 -14.11 -26.80 34.74
N GLY A 183 -14.81 -25.77 35.24
CA GLY A 183 -14.33 -25.11 36.46
C GLY A 183 -13.43 -23.88 36.32
N ALA A 184 -13.75 -22.91 35.45
CA ALA A 184 -13.43 -21.49 35.69
C ALA A 184 -14.10 -20.59 34.62
N HIS A 185 -15.11 -19.81 35.01
CA HIS A 185 -15.62 -18.73 34.19
C HIS A 185 -14.70 -17.51 34.32
N THR A 186 -13.85 -17.26 33.33
CA THR A 186 -13.21 -15.95 33.15
C THR A 186 -13.70 -15.34 31.84
N THR A 187 -14.65 -14.42 31.94
CA THR A 187 -15.23 -13.68 30.83
C THR A 187 -14.28 -12.56 30.42
N ILE A 188 -13.33 -12.82 29.51
CA ILE A 188 -12.56 -11.74 28.89
C ILE A 188 -13.45 -11.09 27.83
N HIS A 189 -14.07 -9.95 28.20
CA HIS A 189 -14.81 -9.09 27.29
C HIS A 189 -13.88 -8.53 26.21
N GLN A 190 -13.85 -9.17 25.03
CA GLN A 190 -13.32 -8.61 23.78
C GLN A 190 -14.28 -7.54 23.21
N GLN A 191 -14.83 -6.70 24.08
CA GLN A 191 -15.75 -5.60 23.74
C GLN A 191 -15.02 -4.24 23.72
N SER A 192 -13.81 -4.18 24.26
CA SER A 192 -12.96 -2.98 24.33
C SER A 192 -12.36 -2.56 22.99
N PHE A 193 -12.11 -3.49 22.04
CA PHE A 193 -11.54 -3.13 20.74
C PHE A 193 -12.56 -2.45 19.80
N MET A 194 -13.85 -2.79 19.92
CA MET A 194 -14.91 -2.22 19.09
C MET A 194 -15.36 -0.82 19.52
N GLU A 195 -15.11 -0.43 20.78
CA GLU A 195 -15.39 0.94 21.28
C GLU A 195 -14.20 1.89 21.21
N ALA A 196 -12.96 1.38 21.17
CA ALA A 196 -11.76 2.21 21.09
C ALA A 196 -11.52 2.75 19.67
N VAL A 197 -11.73 1.94 18.63
CA VAL A 197 -11.46 2.34 17.24
C VAL A 197 -12.36 3.51 16.77
N PRO A 198 -13.67 3.58 17.08
CA PRO A 198 -14.51 4.73 16.73
C PRO A 198 -14.32 5.96 17.62
N ARG A 199 -13.69 5.82 18.81
CA ARG A 199 -13.39 6.94 19.71
C ARG A 199 -12.05 7.61 19.38
N ILE A 200 -11.04 6.84 18.96
CA ILE A 200 -9.74 7.37 18.55
C ILE A 200 -9.82 8.10 17.20
N LEU A 201 -10.77 7.73 16.33
CA LEU A 201 -10.97 8.33 15.00
C LEU A 201 -12.01 9.47 14.99
N ARG A 202 -12.33 10.05 16.15
CA ARG A 202 -13.30 11.15 16.29
C ARG A 202 -12.65 12.49 16.71
N ILE A 203 -11.33 12.59 16.58
CA ILE A 203 -10.55 13.84 16.70
C ILE A 203 -10.37 14.42 15.31
#